data_AF-A0A414X796-F1
#
_entry.id   AF-A0A414X796-F1
#
_cell.length_a   1.000
_cell.length_b   1.000
_cell.length_c   1.000
_cell.angle_alpha   90.00
_cell.angle_beta   90.00
_cell.angle_gamma   90.00
#
_symmetry.space_group_name_H-M   'P 1'
#
loop_
_entity.id
_entity.type
_entity.pdbx_description
1 polymer ?
#
loop_
_entity_poly.entity_id
_entity_poly.type
_entity_poly.pdbx_seq_one_letter_code
_entity_poly.pdbx_strand_id
1 'polypeptide(L)'
;MSFVADELVKWRENPLWYDRINFDEYEKLAAIGYTPKQIAMFYNIPLNDFEWYFNLVGSPLKYHYERGQLIQQAKEGLSMTASAEVGDNVTQAQRLDKLRREVGFKNAINQVFFGDIENV
;
A
#
# COMPACT_ATOMS: atom_id res chain seq x y z
N MET A 1 22.40 -15.96 -25.91
CA MET A 1 21.30 -16.06 -24.92
C MET A 1 20.54 -14.76 -24.98
N SER A 2 19.39 -14.76 -25.67
CA SER A 2 18.47 -13.63 -25.73
C SER A 2 17.69 -13.64 -24.41
N PHE A 3 17.81 -12.56 -23.64
CA PHE A 3 16.89 -12.28 -22.54
C PHE A 3 15.56 -11.90 -23.18
N VAL A 4 14.67 -12.86 -23.32
CA VAL A 4 13.23 -12.56 -23.34
C VAL A 4 12.99 -11.90 -21.99
N ALA A 5 12.46 -10.68 -21.97
CA ALA A 5 11.95 -10.11 -20.73
C ALA A 5 10.92 -11.11 -20.19
N ASP A 6 11.35 -11.89 -19.20
CA ASP A 6 10.58 -12.97 -18.58
C ASP A 6 9.15 -12.48 -18.36
N GLU A 7 8.18 -13.25 -18.86
CA GLU A 7 6.77 -12.98 -18.64
C GLU A 7 6.55 -12.61 -17.17
N LEU A 8 5.89 -11.47 -16.92
CA LEU A 8 5.58 -11.03 -15.57
C LEU A 8 4.95 -12.19 -14.79
N VAL A 9 5.65 -12.68 -13.76
CA VAL A 9 5.18 -13.81 -12.97
C VAL A 9 3.99 -13.35 -12.13
N LYS A 10 2.82 -13.86 -12.48
CA LYS A 10 1.56 -13.58 -11.77
C LYS A 10 1.40 -14.52 -10.59
N TRP A 11 0.75 -14.04 -9.54
CA TRP A 11 0.25 -14.91 -8.49
C TRP A 11 -0.75 -15.92 -9.09
N ARG A 12 -0.53 -17.22 -8.83
CA ARG A 12 -1.39 -18.29 -9.35
C ARG A 12 -1.89 -19.20 -8.25
N GLU A 13 -0.99 -19.62 -7.37
CA GLU A 13 -1.27 -20.59 -6.31
C GLU A 13 -0.79 -20.05 -4.96
N ASN A 14 -1.54 -20.40 -3.91
CA ASN A 14 -1.23 -19.97 -2.56
C ASN A 14 -0.17 -20.90 -1.94
N PRO A 15 0.89 -20.35 -1.33
CA PRO A 15 1.82 -21.16 -0.56
C PRO A 15 1.16 -21.70 0.71
N LEU A 16 1.69 -22.79 1.27
CA LEU A 16 1.12 -23.46 2.45
C LEU A 16 0.93 -22.55 3.67
N TRP A 17 1.77 -21.52 3.80
CA TRP A 17 1.68 -20.58 4.91
C TRP A 17 0.64 -19.47 4.71
N TYR A 18 0.09 -19.31 3.51
CA TYR A 18 -0.81 -18.21 3.15
C TYR A 18 -2.05 -18.17 4.05
N ASP A 19 -2.67 -19.33 4.27
CA ASP A 19 -3.89 -19.45 5.08
C ASP A 19 -3.65 -19.17 6.57
N ARG A 20 -2.39 -19.07 7.02
CA ARG A 20 -2.03 -18.68 8.38
C ARG A 20 -2.06 -17.16 8.58
N ILE A 21 -2.12 -16.38 7.50
CA ILE A 21 -2.14 -14.93 7.59
C ILE A 21 -3.55 -14.46 7.93
N ASN A 22 -3.68 -13.75 9.05
CA ASN A 22 -4.87 -12.97 9.35
C ASN A 22 -4.74 -11.60 8.67
N PHE A 23 -5.48 -11.39 7.58
CA PHE A 23 -5.34 -10.15 6.80
C PHE A 23 -5.80 -8.89 7.54
N ASP A 24 -6.73 -8.99 8.50
CA ASP A 24 -7.11 -7.82 9.33
C ASP A 24 -5.97 -7.38 10.24
N GLU A 25 -5.18 -8.33 10.76
CA GLU A 25 -4.00 -8.04 11.57
C GLU A 25 -2.84 -7.57 10.70
N TYR A 26 -2.63 -8.23 9.56
CA TYR A 26 -1.63 -7.88 8.56
C TYR A 26 -1.77 -6.41 8.13
N GLU A 27 -2.99 -5.97 7.81
CA GLU A 27 -3.27 -4.58 7.42
C GLU A 27 -3.00 -3.59 8.55
N LYS A 28 -3.27 -3.97 9.81
CA LYS A 28 -2.94 -3.13 10.97
C LYS A 28 -1.44 -3.01 11.16
N LEU A 29 -0.67 -4.08 10.94
CA LEU A 29 0.79 -4.04 10.98
C LEU A 29 1.34 -3.11 9.89
N ALA A 30 0.82 -3.23 8.66
CA ALA A 30 1.19 -2.35 7.56
C ALA A 30 0.83 -0.88 7.86
N ALA A 31 -0.35 -0.63 8.42
CA ALA A 31 -0.85 0.69 8.83
C ALA A 31 0.09 1.40 9.82
N ILE A 32 0.66 0.67 10.78
CA ILE A 32 1.60 1.23 11.78
C ILE A 32 3.06 1.26 11.28
N GLY A 33 3.30 0.94 10.00
CA GLY A 33 4.60 1.09 9.35
C GLY A 33 5.53 -0.11 9.44
N TYR A 34 5.03 -1.30 9.80
CA TYR A 34 5.86 -2.51 9.72
C TYR A 34 6.17 -2.81 8.25
N THR A 35 7.44 -3.09 7.96
CA THR A 35 7.90 -3.45 6.61
C THR A 35 7.47 -4.88 6.24
N PRO A 36 7.42 -5.22 4.93
CA PRO A 36 7.14 -6.59 4.48
C PRO A 36 8.03 -7.63 5.16
N LYS A 37 9.32 -7.30 5.37
CA LYS A 37 10.26 -8.13 6.13
C LYS A 37 9.84 -8.38 7.57
N GLN A 38 9.43 -7.33 8.29
CA GLN A 38 8.98 -7.46 9.68
C GLN A 38 7.67 -8.25 9.78
N ILE A 39 6.77 -8.09 8.80
CA ILE A 39 5.53 -8.86 8.74
C ILE A 39 5.81 -10.35 8.45
N ALA A 40 6.75 -10.66 7.55
CA ALA A 40 7.20 -12.03 7.32
C ALA A 40 7.75 -12.66 8.61
N MET A 41 8.56 -11.92 9.37
CA MET A 41 9.06 -12.36 10.66
C MET A 41 7.94 -12.57 11.68
N PHE A 42 6.95 -11.68 11.74
CA PHE A 42 5.80 -11.77 12.65
C PHE A 42 4.99 -13.06 12.45
N TYR A 43 4.71 -13.42 11.19
CA TYR A 43 4.00 -14.67 10.84
C TYR A 43 4.90 -15.91 10.78
N ASN A 44 6.18 -15.78 11.13
CA ASN A 44 7.18 -16.84 11.04
C ASN A 44 7.22 -17.50 9.65
N ILE A 45 7.32 -16.65 8.61
CA ILE A 45 7.44 -17.03 7.20
C ILE A 45 8.87 -16.75 6.74
N PRO A 46 9.54 -17.67 6.02
CA PRO A 46 10.86 -17.42 5.45
C PRO A 46 10.85 -16.16 4.57
N LEU A 47 11.78 -15.23 4.86
CA LEU A 47 11.79 -13.90 4.22
C LEU A 47 11.82 -13.97 2.69
N ASN A 48 12.72 -14.77 2.12
CA ASN A 48 12.87 -14.88 0.67
C ASN A 48 11.60 -15.40 0.00
N ASP A 49 10.90 -16.33 0.65
CA ASP A 49 9.66 -16.90 0.15
C ASP A 49 8.53 -15.86 0.21
N PHE A 50 8.41 -15.15 1.34
CA PHE A 50 7.46 -14.05 1.48
C PHE A 50 7.71 -12.94 0.45
N GLU A 51 8.95 -12.49 0.28
CA GLU A 51 9.31 -11.42 -0.67
C GLU A 51 9.07 -11.84 -2.12
N TRP A 52 9.31 -13.10 -2.47
CA TRP A 52 8.98 -13.63 -3.79
C TRP A 52 7.49 -13.45 -4.08
N TYR A 53 6.64 -14.00 -3.21
CA TYR A 53 5.19 -13.94 -3.31
C TYR A 53 4.64 -12.51 -3.22
N PHE A 54 5.26 -11.64 -2.41
CA PHE A 54 4.90 -10.23 -2.29
C PHE A 54 5.13 -9.45 -3.59
N ASN A 55 6.18 -9.77 -4.35
CA ASN A 55 6.54 -9.07 -5.58
C ASN A 55 5.85 -9.60 -6.84
N LEU A 56 5.09 -10.69 -6.75
CA LEU A 56 4.33 -11.23 -7.89
C LEU A 56 3.25 -10.23 -8.36
N VAL A 57 2.99 -10.24 -9.66
CA VAL A 57 1.90 -9.44 -10.23
C VAL A 57 0.57 -9.95 -9.70
N GLY A 58 -0.26 -9.04 -9.18
CA GLY A 58 -1.53 -9.37 -8.54
C GLY A 58 -1.38 -10.00 -7.16
N SER A 59 -0.23 -9.84 -6.49
CA SER A 59 0.00 -10.36 -5.14
C SER A 59 -1.06 -9.87 -4.14
N PRO A 60 -1.83 -10.79 -3.51
CA PRO A 60 -2.75 -10.42 -2.44
C PRO A 60 -2.04 -9.80 -1.25
N LEU A 61 -0.80 -10.24 -0.96
CA LEU A 61 0.02 -9.71 0.13
C LEU A 61 0.30 -8.22 -0.08
N LYS A 62 0.72 -7.86 -1.31
CA LYS A 62 1.00 -6.47 -1.67
C LYS A 62 -0.26 -5.62 -1.63
N TYR A 63 -1.38 -6.15 -2.15
CA TYR A 63 -2.68 -5.46 -2.08
C TYR A 63 -3.07 -5.13 -0.64
N HIS A 64 -3.07 -6.12 0.26
CA HIS A 64 -3.42 -5.90 1.66
C HIS A 64 -2.43 -4.98 2.38
N TYR A 65 -1.15 -5.05 2.03
CA TYR A 65 -0.13 -4.16 2.61
C TYR A 65 -0.40 -2.70 2.27
N GLU A 66 -0.59 -2.41 0.98
CA GLU A 66 -0.90 -1.07 0.49
C GLU A 66 -2.27 -0.58 1.01
N ARG A 67 -3.26 -1.48 1.09
CA ARG A 67 -4.57 -1.18 1.67
C ARG A 67 -4.48 -0.80 3.14
N GLY A 68 -3.69 -1.51 3.95
CA GLY A 68 -3.49 -1.18 5.36
C GLY A 68 -2.90 0.22 5.54
N GLN A 69 -1.87 0.56 4.76
CA GLN A 69 -1.27 1.90 4.74
C GLN A 69 -2.29 2.98 4.32
N LEU A 70 -3.06 2.71 3.26
CA LEU A 70 -4.07 3.62 2.75
C LEU A 70 -5.17 3.89 3.79
N ILE A 71 -5.66 2.85 4.49
CA ILE A 71 -6.69 3.00 5.53
C ILE A 71 -6.22 3.94 6.63
N GLN A 72 -4.95 3.82 7.07
CA GLN A 72 -4.40 4.70 8.09
C GLN A 72 -4.29 6.15 7.59
N GLN A 73 -3.77 6.35 6.38
CA GLN A 73 -3.68 7.67 5.76
C GLN A 73 -5.07 8.31 5.60
N ALA A 74 -6.08 7.54 5.21
CA ALA A 74 -7.44 8.02 5.08
C ALA A 74 -8.04 8.43 6.43
N LYS A 75 -7.85 7.62 7.48
CA LYS A 75 -8.31 7.97 8.85
C LYS A 75 -7.68 9.27 9.34
N GLU A 76 -6.38 9.45 9.14
CA GLU A 76 -5.68 10.68 9.50
C GLU A 76 -6.19 11.88 8.71
N GLY A 77 -6.33 11.75 7.39
CA GLY A 77 -6.83 12.83 6.53
C GLY A 77 -8.27 13.25 6.85
N LEU A 78 -9.15 12.29 7.16
CA LEU A 78 -10.52 12.58 7.60
C LEU A 78 -10.55 13.31 8.94
N SER A 79 -9.73 12.87 9.91
CA SER A 79 -9.61 13.52 11.22
C SER A 79 -9.05 14.95 11.11
N MET A 80 -8.06 15.16 10.24
CA MET A 80 -7.53 16.49 9.93
C MET A 80 -8.58 17.39 9.28
N THR A 81 -9.40 16.86 8.37
CA THR A 81 -10.49 17.62 7.74
C THR A 81 -11.52 18.06 8.77
N ALA A 82 -11.99 17.14 9.61
CA ALA A 82 -12.94 17.46 10.69
C ALA A 82 -12.37 18.49 11.67
N SER A 83 -11.08 18.39 12.00
CA SER A 83 -10.40 19.35 12.90
C SER A 83 -10.22 20.73 12.27
N ALA A 84 -10.05 20.81 10.95
CA ALA A 84 -9.92 22.07 10.22
C ALA A 84 -11.26 22.81 10.08
N GLU A 85 -12.38 22.09 9.96
CA GLU A 85 -13.73 22.67 9.89
C GLU A 85 -14.16 23.40 11.18
N VAL A 86 -13.63 22.96 12.33
CA VAL A 86 -13.88 23.62 13.63
C VAL A 86 -13.15 24.98 13.74
N GLY A 87 -12.26 25.31 12.79
CA GLY A 87 -11.69 26.66 12.62
C GLY A 87 -10.60 27.06 13.62
N ASP A 88 -10.39 26.29 14.69
CA ASP A 88 -9.55 26.71 15.82
C ASP A 88 -8.13 26.10 15.84
N ASN A 89 -7.75 25.33 14.82
CA ASN A 89 -6.46 24.63 14.80
C ASN A 89 -5.66 24.89 13.52
N VAL A 90 -5.05 26.08 13.44
CA VAL A 90 -4.18 26.55 12.33
C VAL A 90 -3.12 25.51 11.95
N THR A 91 -2.58 24.78 12.93
CA THR A 91 -1.59 23.72 12.70
C THR A 91 -2.18 22.51 11.95
N GLN A 92 -3.43 22.14 12.21
CA GLN A 92 -4.09 21.04 11.49
C GLN A 92 -4.48 21.46 10.06
N ALA A 93 -4.90 22.71 9.86
CA ALA A 93 -5.13 23.25 8.53
C ALA A 93 -3.86 23.20 7.66
N GLN A 94 -2.70 23.58 8.21
CA GLN A 94 -1.41 23.48 7.51
C GLN A 94 -1.02 22.03 7.17
N ARG A 95 -1.26 21.08 8.08
CA ARG A 95 -1.02 19.65 7.83
C ARG A 95 -1.91 19.11 6.72
N LEU A 96 -3.18 19.52 6.69
CA LEU A 96 -4.13 19.14 5.66
C LEU A 96 -3.74 19.72 4.28
N ASP A 97 -3.32 20.99 4.21
CA ASP A 97 -2.86 21.60 2.95
C ASP A 97 -1.59 20.94 2.40
N LYS A 98 -0.70 20.48 3.28
CA LYS A 98 0.46 19.68 2.87
C LYS A 98 0.03 18.32 2.31
N LEU A 99 -0.85 17.61 3.02
CA LEU A 99 -1.38 16.32 2.57
C LEU A 99 -2.08 16.43 1.21
N ARG A 100 -2.93 17.44 1.02
CA ARG A 100 -3.62 17.70 -0.25
C ARG A 100 -2.65 17.95 -1.40
N ARG A 101 -1.57 18.70 -1.16
CA ARG A 101 -0.52 18.93 -2.17
C ARG A 101 0.21 17.63 -2.53
N GLU A 102 0.57 16.81 -1.56
CA GLU A 102 1.25 15.53 -1.82
C GLU A 102 0.37 14.56 -2.60
N VAL A 103 -0.90 14.42 -2.23
CA VAL A 103 -1.87 13.57 -2.95
C VAL A 103 -2.13 14.12 -4.35
N GLY A 104 -2.36 15.43 -4.48
CA GLY A 104 -2.56 16.09 -5.78
C GLY A 104 -1.37 15.90 -6.72
N PHE A 105 -0.14 15.99 -6.21
CA PHE A 105 1.07 15.77 -6.99
C PHE A 105 1.18 14.32 -7.48
N LYS A 106 0.94 13.33 -6.60
CA LYS A 106 0.95 11.92 -6.99
C LYS A 106 -0.12 11.60 -8.03
N ASN A 107 -1.33 12.12 -7.85
CA ASN A 107 -2.42 11.93 -8.81
C ASN A 107 -2.11 12.58 -10.16
N ALA A 108 -1.52 13.78 -10.17
CA ALA A 108 -1.09 14.45 -11.39
C ALA A 108 -0.01 13.67 -12.14
N ILE A 109 1.00 13.13 -11.43
CA ILE A 109 1.98 12.21 -12.02
C ILE A 109 1.25 11.02 -12.64
N ASN A 110 0.39 10.34 -11.89
CA ASN A 110 -0.30 9.16 -12.39
C ASN A 110 -1.15 9.46 -13.63
N GLN A 111 -1.82 10.61 -13.67
CA GLN A 111 -2.59 11.04 -14.84
C GLN A 111 -1.69 11.29 -16.05
N VAL A 112 -0.55 11.94 -15.88
CA VAL A 112 0.39 12.24 -16.98
C VAL A 112 1.05 10.96 -17.53
N PHE A 113 1.42 10.03 -16.66
CA PHE A 113 2.16 8.83 -17.07
C PHE A 113 1.28 7.63 -17.44
N PHE A 114 0.07 7.53 -16.87
CA PHE A 114 -0.78 6.34 -17.00
C PHE A 114 -2.23 6.65 -17.41
N GLY A 115 -2.63 7.93 -17.49
CA GLY A 115 -4.02 8.31 -17.78
C GLY A 115 -4.54 7.89 -19.16
N ASP A 116 -3.64 7.64 -20.12
CA ASP A 116 -4.01 7.18 -21.48
C ASP A 116 -4.07 5.65 -21.63
N ILE A 117 -3.71 4.86 -20.61
CA ILE A 117 -3.65 3.39 -20.71
C ILE A 117 -5.02 2.73 -20.48
N GLU A 118 -6.00 3.44 -19.91
CA GLU A 118 -7.36 2.90 -19.66
C GLU A 118 -8.33 3.03 -20.86
N ASN A 119 -7.88 3.57 -22.01
CA ASN A 119 -8.72 3.78 -23.21
C ASN A 119 -8.30 2.95 -24.45
N VAL A 120 -7.66 1.80 -24.28
CA VAL A 120 -7.37 0.83 -25.38
C VAL A 120 -7.91 -0.56 -25.04
#